data_AF-A0A427T6L2-F1
#
_entry.id   AF-A0A427T6L2-F1
#
_cell.length_a   1.000
_cell.length_b   1.000
_cell.length_c   1.000
_cell.angle_alpha   90.00
_cell.angle_beta   90.00
_cell.angle_gamma   90.00
#
_symmetry.space_group_name_H-M   'P 1'
#
loop_
_entity.id
_entity.type
_entity.pdbx_description
1 polymer ?
#
loop_
_entity_poly.entity_id
_entity_poly.type
_entity_poly.pdbx_seq_one_letter_code
_entity_poly.pdbx_strand_id
1 'polypeptide(L)'
;MTLRLLKGFTLLVGDDPVVLSYSAQRLLAFLALQDRPRTRTYVARTLWPEATTPRANANLRSSLWRASRTGHRVIDASTQEMALAGNISVDIHDAVARAHCLLDKTCGCDDILTRQTRDELSADLLPEWSDNEWVLIEQEQYHQLRLYALEAMAKRLTTAGRHGEAVAAGLAAVRAEPLRESAHRVLIDAHLAAGNRAAAQHQYEQCRCTLLEELGLEPSDTLRDLLPHLSAH
;
A
#
# COMPACT_ATOMS: atom_id res chain seq x y z
N MET A 1 -0.93 -13.09 -16.98
CA MET A 1 -0.12 -11.86 -17.14
C MET A 1 -0.12 -11.17 -15.80
N THR A 2 0.95 -10.46 -15.44
CA THR A 2 1.05 -9.84 -14.11
C THR A 2 1.32 -8.36 -14.26
N LEU A 3 0.48 -7.54 -13.64
CA LEU A 3 0.70 -6.11 -13.52
C LEU A 3 1.16 -5.81 -12.10
N ARG A 4 2.35 -5.23 -11.98
CA ARG A 4 2.90 -4.74 -10.71
C ARG A 4 2.74 -3.24 -10.65
N LEU A 5 2.15 -2.76 -9.57
CA LEU A 5 2.00 -1.35 -9.23
C LEU A 5 2.66 -1.02 -7.89
N LEU A 6 2.91 -2.03 -7.05
CA LEU A 6 3.72 -1.88 -5.85
C LEU A 6 5.20 -1.74 -6.23
N LYS A 7 5.89 -0.79 -5.60
CA LYS A 7 7.27 -0.35 -5.88
C LYS A 7 7.47 0.36 -7.23
N GLY A 8 6.61 0.10 -8.21
CA GLY A 8 6.66 0.75 -9.52
C GLY A 8 5.79 0.05 -10.55
N PHE A 9 5.62 0.66 -11.73
CA PHE A 9 4.84 0.09 -12.81
C PHE A 9 5.66 -0.98 -13.56
N THR A 10 5.15 -2.21 -13.65
CA THR A 10 5.71 -3.24 -14.54
C THR A 10 4.61 -4.16 -15.06
N LEU A 11 4.54 -4.38 -16.36
CA LEU A 11 3.67 -5.38 -16.97
C LEU A 11 4.52 -6.56 -17.44
N LEU A 12 4.17 -7.77 -17.00
CA LEU A 12 4.87 -9.02 -17.30
C LEU A 12 3.96 -10.00 -18.06
N VAL A 13 4.52 -10.66 -19.07
CA VAL A 13 3.91 -11.82 -19.74
C VAL A 13 4.83 -13.01 -19.49
N GLY A 14 4.43 -13.91 -18.59
CA GLY A 14 5.40 -14.83 -18.00
C GLY A 14 6.40 -14.01 -17.17
N ASP A 15 7.69 -14.13 -17.48
CA ASP A 15 8.77 -13.36 -16.86
C ASP A 15 9.26 -12.19 -17.72
N ASP A 16 8.72 -12.02 -18.93
CA ASP A 16 9.17 -11.01 -19.87
C ASP A 16 8.47 -9.66 -19.66
N PRO A 17 9.22 -8.55 -19.49
CA PRO A 17 8.65 -7.22 -19.35
C PRO A 17 8.12 -6.68 -20.69
N VAL A 18 6.88 -6.20 -20.66
CA VAL A 18 6.22 -5.56 -21.81
C VAL A 18 6.43 -4.05 -21.74
N VAL A 19 7.16 -3.50 -22.71
CA VAL A 19 7.40 -2.05 -22.80
C VAL A 19 6.14 -1.33 -23.28
N LEU A 20 5.69 -0.36 -22.49
CA LEU A 20 4.52 0.47 -22.76
C LEU A 20 4.88 1.95 -22.74
N SER A 21 4.25 2.74 -23.62
CA SER A 21 4.34 4.21 -23.52
C SER A 21 3.73 4.67 -22.19
N TYR A 22 4.25 5.74 -21.59
CA TYR A 22 3.73 6.29 -20.33
C TYR A 22 2.21 6.52 -20.35
N SER A 23 1.67 7.06 -21.44
CA SER A 23 0.22 7.25 -21.62
C SER A 23 -0.62 5.96 -21.58
N ALA A 24 -0.05 4.83 -21.96
CA ALA A 24 -0.67 3.51 -21.87
C ALA A 24 -0.48 2.92 -20.45
N GLN A 25 0.69 3.11 -19.83
CA GLN A 25 0.91 2.73 -18.44
C GLN A 25 -0.11 3.40 -17.52
N ARG A 26 -0.31 4.72 -17.67
CA ARG A 26 -1.31 5.49 -16.89
C ARG A 26 -2.72 4.92 -17.02
N LEU A 27 -3.10 4.54 -18.23
CA LEU A 27 -4.40 3.93 -18.50
C LEU A 27 -4.54 2.56 -17.82
N LEU A 28 -3.53 1.69 -17.93
CA LEU A 28 -3.56 0.37 -17.30
C LEU A 28 -3.57 0.47 -15.77
N ALA A 29 -2.69 1.30 -15.20
CA ALA A 29 -2.64 1.53 -13.75
C ALA A 29 -3.96 2.07 -13.22
N PHE A 30 -4.57 3.04 -13.90
CA PHE A 30 -5.87 3.57 -13.52
C PHE A 30 -6.94 2.49 -13.55
N LEU A 31 -7.08 1.74 -14.65
CA LEU A 31 -8.09 0.69 -14.73
C LEU A 31 -7.89 -0.43 -13.70
N ALA A 32 -6.63 -0.76 -13.39
CA ALA A 32 -6.29 -1.72 -12.35
C ALA A 32 -6.72 -1.23 -10.96
N LEU A 33 -6.42 0.02 -10.61
CA LEU A 33 -6.78 0.59 -9.30
C LEU A 33 -8.29 0.79 -9.14
N GLN A 34 -9.02 1.01 -10.24
CA GLN A 34 -10.48 1.09 -10.18
C GLN A 34 -11.17 -0.27 -9.97
N ASP A 35 -10.53 -1.36 -10.38
CA ASP A 35 -10.99 -2.77 -10.28
C ASP A 35 -12.45 -3.00 -10.70
N ARG A 36 -12.94 -2.23 -11.67
CA ARG A 36 -14.27 -2.39 -12.28
C ARG A 36 -14.37 -1.66 -13.62
N PRO A 37 -15.34 -2.03 -14.48
CA PRO A 37 -15.62 -1.27 -15.70
C PRO A 37 -15.88 0.21 -15.41
N ARG A 38 -15.25 1.08 -16.20
CA ARG A 38 -15.40 2.53 -16.15
C ARG A 38 -15.79 3.08 -17.51
N THR A 39 -16.59 4.13 -17.53
CA THR A 39 -16.96 4.77 -18.79
C THR A 39 -15.75 5.44 -19.43
N ARG A 40 -15.68 5.42 -20.77
CA ARG A 40 -14.58 6.06 -21.53
C ARG A 40 -14.45 7.55 -21.20
N THR A 41 -15.58 8.23 -21.06
CA THR A 41 -15.64 9.66 -20.72
C THR A 41 -15.04 9.93 -19.34
N TYR A 42 -15.33 9.09 -18.34
CA TYR A 42 -14.76 9.23 -17.01
C TYR A 42 -13.24 9.03 -17.04
N VAL A 43 -12.78 7.93 -17.64
CA VAL A 43 -11.34 7.63 -17.77
C VAL A 43 -10.60 8.77 -18.47
N ALA A 44 -11.14 9.29 -19.57
CA ALA A 44 -10.51 10.39 -20.31
C ALA A 44 -10.38 11.65 -19.45
N ARG A 45 -11.43 12.02 -18.71
CA ARG A 45 -11.42 13.21 -17.86
C ARG A 45 -10.46 13.07 -16.68
N THR A 46 -10.37 11.90 -16.06
CA THR A 46 -9.47 11.68 -14.92
C THR A 46 -8.00 11.64 -15.33
N LEU A 47 -7.68 11.02 -16.46
CA LEU A 47 -6.28 10.89 -16.91
C LEU A 47 -5.73 12.17 -17.56
N TRP A 48 -6.60 13.03 -18.10
CA TRP A 48 -6.22 14.29 -18.75
C TRP A 48 -7.12 15.44 -18.29
N PRO A 49 -7.06 15.84 -17.01
CA PRO A 49 -7.94 16.87 -16.45
C PRO A 49 -7.76 18.23 -17.15
N GLU A 50 -6.53 18.57 -17.53
CA GLU A 50 -6.19 19.83 -18.23
C GLU A 50 -6.64 19.89 -19.70
N ALA A 51 -7.12 18.78 -20.26
CA ALA A 51 -7.51 18.72 -21.67
C ALA A 51 -9.01 18.99 -21.85
N THR A 52 -9.38 19.70 -22.92
CA THR A 52 -10.79 19.79 -23.34
C THR A 52 -11.36 18.39 -23.63
N THR A 53 -12.66 18.18 -23.43
CA THR A 53 -13.31 16.87 -23.62
C THR A 53 -12.95 16.19 -24.97
N PRO A 54 -12.96 16.87 -26.13
CA PRO A 54 -12.56 16.26 -27.39
C PRO A 54 -11.09 15.81 -27.39
N ARG A 55 -10.20 16.60 -26.80
CA ARG A 55 -8.76 16.30 -26.71
C ARG A 55 -8.47 15.17 -25.73
N ALA A 56 -9.14 15.14 -24.58
CA ALA A 56 -9.07 14.04 -23.62
C ALA A 56 -9.50 12.71 -24.26
N ASN A 57 -10.60 12.72 -25.03
CA ASN A 57 -11.06 11.54 -25.77
C ASN A 57 -10.07 11.11 -26.88
N ALA A 58 -9.43 12.06 -27.57
CA ALA A 58 -8.37 11.76 -28.55
C ALA A 58 -7.12 11.14 -27.90
N ASN A 59 -6.71 11.66 -26.74
CA ASN A 59 -5.61 11.10 -25.95
C ASN A 59 -5.94 9.68 -25.48
N LEU A 60 -7.16 9.44 -24.95
CA LEU A 60 -7.62 8.11 -24.55
C LEU A 60 -7.57 7.11 -25.71
N ARG A 61 -8.07 7.49 -26.88
CA ARG A 61 -8.01 6.63 -28.08
C ARG A 61 -6.56 6.30 -28.45
N SER A 62 -5.66 7.28 -28.38
CA SER A 62 -4.24 7.08 -28.69
C SER A 62 -3.57 6.15 -27.67
N SER A 63 -3.83 6.32 -26.38
CA SER A 63 -3.35 5.42 -25.32
C SER A 63 -3.86 4.00 -25.50
N LEU A 64 -5.16 3.84 -25.77
CA LEU A 64 -5.78 2.54 -26.01
C LEU A 64 -5.18 1.83 -27.23
N TRP A 65 -4.98 2.57 -28.32
CA TRP A 65 -4.34 2.02 -29.52
C TRP A 65 -2.89 1.61 -29.27
N ARG A 66 -2.12 2.36 -28.46
CA ARG A 66 -0.76 1.95 -28.09
C ARG A 66 -0.76 0.72 -27.18
N ALA A 67 -1.71 0.62 -26.25
CA ALA A 67 -1.86 -0.53 -25.38
C ALA A 67 -2.20 -1.82 -26.17
N SER A 68 -3.04 -1.71 -27.21
CA SER A 68 -3.37 -2.86 -28.07
C SER A 68 -2.22 -3.31 -28.96
N ARG A 69 -1.22 -2.46 -29.22
CA ARG A 69 -0.03 -2.81 -30.02
C ARG A 69 0.97 -3.72 -29.31
N THR A 70 0.76 -4.02 -28.04
CA THR A 70 1.58 -4.99 -27.30
C THR A 70 1.46 -6.41 -27.86
N GLY A 71 0.43 -6.71 -28.66
CA GLY A 71 0.12 -8.07 -29.09
C GLY A 71 -0.59 -8.89 -28.02
N HIS A 72 -0.86 -8.29 -26.84
CA HIS A 72 -1.54 -8.92 -25.73
C HIS A 72 -2.86 -8.20 -25.43
N ARG A 73 -3.85 -8.98 -25.01
CA ARG A 73 -5.13 -8.44 -24.53
C ARG A 73 -4.94 -7.90 -23.12
N VAL A 74 -4.73 -6.59 -23.01
CA VAL A 74 -4.49 -5.88 -21.73
C VAL A 74 -5.67 -5.08 -21.22
N ILE A 75 -6.60 -4.71 -22.10
CA ILE A 75 -7.78 -3.91 -21.77
C ILE A 75 -8.98 -4.54 -22.46
N ASP A 76 -10.06 -4.71 -21.69
CA ASP A 76 -11.37 -5.05 -22.19
C ASP A 76 -12.16 -3.77 -22.44
N ALA A 77 -12.25 -3.36 -23.70
CA ALA A 77 -12.92 -2.12 -24.10
C ALA A 77 -14.18 -2.43 -24.93
N SER A 78 -15.29 -1.81 -24.54
CA SER A 78 -16.51 -1.70 -25.33
C SER A 78 -16.66 -0.28 -25.90
N THR A 79 -17.80 -0.01 -26.55
CA THR A 79 -18.14 1.33 -27.06
C THR A 79 -18.35 2.35 -25.93
N GLN A 80 -18.76 1.90 -24.73
CA GLN A 80 -19.10 2.79 -23.61
C GLN A 80 -18.14 2.67 -22.44
N GLU A 81 -17.60 1.47 -22.20
CA GLU A 81 -16.85 1.15 -20.99
C GLU A 81 -15.50 0.50 -21.29
N MET A 82 -14.62 0.54 -20.31
CA MET A 82 -13.29 -0.05 -20.34
C MET A 82 -12.96 -0.62 -18.96
N ALA A 83 -12.34 -1.79 -18.95
CA ALA A 83 -11.79 -2.44 -17.77
C ALA A 83 -10.40 -2.99 -18.08
N LEU A 84 -9.59 -3.25 -17.04
CA LEU A 84 -8.41 -4.08 -17.20
C LEU A 84 -8.86 -5.49 -17.64
N ALA A 85 -8.09 -6.13 -18.52
CA ALA A 85 -8.43 -7.48 -18.95
C ALA A 85 -8.37 -8.48 -17.78
N GLY A 86 -9.39 -9.32 -17.62
CA GLY A 86 -9.53 -10.21 -16.46
C GLY A 86 -8.49 -11.34 -16.34
N ASN A 87 -7.59 -11.48 -17.32
CA ASN A 87 -6.45 -12.41 -17.30
C ASN A 87 -5.16 -11.79 -16.72
N ILE A 88 -5.24 -10.56 -16.22
CA ILE A 88 -4.13 -9.85 -15.58
C ILE A 88 -4.31 -9.92 -14.06
N SER A 89 -3.38 -10.59 -13.37
CA SER A 89 -3.27 -10.48 -11.92
C SER A 89 -2.58 -9.17 -11.55
N VAL A 90 -3.12 -8.44 -10.58
CA VAL A 90 -2.56 -7.17 -10.11
C VAL A 90 -2.10 -7.32 -8.66
N ASP A 91 -0.83 -7.04 -8.40
CA ASP A 91 -0.21 -7.22 -7.08
C ASP A 91 -0.91 -6.43 -5.95
N ILE A 92 -1.40 -5.22 -6.26
CA ILE A 92 -2.13 -4.40 -5.28
C ILE A 92 -3.48 -5.02 -4.89
N HIS A 93 -4.15 -5.76 -5.78
CA HIS A 93 -5.41 -6.44 -5.45
C HIS A 93 -5.19 -7.51 -4.39
N ASP A 94 -4.12 -8.29 -4.57
CA ASP A 94 -3.72 -9.32 -3.63
C ASP A 94 -3.30 -8.72 -2.26
N ALA A 95 -2.57 -7.60 -2.28
CA ALA A 95 -2.17 -6.89 -1.05
C ALA A 95 -3.38 -6.30 -0.30
N VAL A 96 -4.35 -5.70 -1.02
CA VAL A 96 -5.59 -5.17 -0.46
C VAL A 96 -6.43 -6.30 0.15
N ALA A 97 -6.56 -7.44 -0.52
CA ALA A 97 -7.28 -8.60 0.00
C ALA A 97 -6.64 -9.13 1.29
N ARG A 98 -5.31 -9.26 1.33
CA ARG A 98 -4.57 -9.65 2.55
C ARG A 98 -4.73 -8.63 3.66
N ALA A 99 -4.68 -7.34 3.36
CA ALA A 99 -4.91 -6.27 4.33
C ALA A 99 -6.29 -6.38 4.98
N HIS A 100 -7.35 -6.56 4.18
CA HIS A 100 -8.70 -6.74 4.70
C HIS A 100 -8.83 -8.00 5.57
N CYS A 101 -8.22 -9.11 5.19
CA CYS A 101 -8.21 -10.33 6.00
C CYS A 101 -7.51 -10.13 7.36
N LEU A 102 -6.38 -9.41 7.39
CA LEU A 102 -5.68 -9.08 8.65
C LEU A 102 -6.52 -8.20 9.57
N LEU A 103 -7.33 -7.31 9.00
CA LEU A 103 -8.21 -6.40 9.75
C LEU A 103 -9.50 -7.08 10.23
N ASP A 104 -9.95 -8.12 9.54
CA ASP A 104 -11.12 -8.89 9.94
C ASP A 104 -10.81 -9.78 11.16
N LYS A 105 -11.30 -9.37 12.33
CA LYS A 105 -11.10 -10.09 13.61
C LYS A 105 -11.83 -11.44 13.66
N THR A 106 -12.78 -11.69 12.77
CA THR A 106 -13.55 -12.94 12.71
C THR A 106 -12.86 -14.00 11.86
N CYS A 107 -11.96 -13.58 10.96
CA CYS A 107 -11.20 -14.48 10.11
C CYS A 107 -9.94 -14.98 10.83
N GLY A 108 -9.74 -16.30 10.83
CA GLY A 108 -8.44 -16.89 11.14
C GLY A 108 -7.49 -16.57 9.99
N CYS A 109 -6.38 -15.90 10.27
CA CYS A 109 -5.49 -15.36 9.24
C CYS A 109 -4.05 -15.89 9.38
N ASP A 110 -3.86 -17.01 10.08
CA ASP A 110 -2.53 -17.56 10.37
C ASP A 110 -1.76 -17.93 9.09
N ASP A 111 -2.48 -18.31 8.04
CA ASP A 111 -1.97 -18.63 6.70
C ASP A 111 -1.34 -17.42 5.99
N ILE A 112 -1.84 -16.21 6.27
CA ILE A 112 -1.31 -14.97 5.68
C ILE A 112 -0.36 -14.22 6.61
N LEU A 113 -0.11 -14.70 7.83
CA LEU A 113 0.92 -14.17 8.73
C LEU A 113 2.33 -14.62 8.27
N THR A 114 2.74 -14.16 7.09
CA THR A 114 4.00 -14.59 6.45
C THR A 114 4.91 -13.41 6.13
N ARG A 115 6.21 -13.69 5.95
CA ARG A 115 7.18 -12.70 5.44
C ARG A 115 6.72 -12.06 4.13
N GLN A 116 6.14 -12.84 3.22
CA GLN A 116 5.71 -12.34 1.91
C GLN A 116 4.62 -11.28 2.07
N THR A 117 3.56 -11.56 2.85
CA THR A 117 2.47 -10.61 3.12
C THR A 117 3.01 -9.29 3.68
N ARG A 118 3.95 -9.37 4.65
CA ARG A 118 4.59 -8.18 5.21
C ARG A 118 5.36 -7.40 4.14
N ASP A 119 6.16 -8.09 3.33
CA ASP A 119 7.03 -7.44 2.33
C ASP A 119 6.20 -6.76 1.21
N GLU A 120 5.02 -7.27 0.89
CA GLU A 120 4.05 -6.66 -0.04
C GLU A 120 3.35 -5.44 0.59
N LEU A 121 2.85 -5.57 1.82
CA LEU A 121 2.22 -4.45 2.55
C LEU A 121 3.22 -3.35 2.88
N SER A 122 4.52 -3.65 2.92
CA SER A 122 5.58 -2.65 3.13
C SER A 122 5.90 -1.84 1.87
N ALA A 123 5.40 -2.23 0.70
CA ALA A 123 5.73 -1.57 -0.56
C ALA A 123 4.83 -0.35 -0.80
N ASP A 124 5.38 0.73 -1.35
CA ASP A 124 4.63 1.91 -1.79
C ASP A 124 3.94 1.67 -3.13
N LEU A 125 2.76 2.25 -3.32
CA LEU A 125 2.05 2.22 -4.60
C LEU A 125 2.63 3.28 -5.54
N LEU A 126 3.22 2.88 -6.67
CA LEU A 126 3.73 3.78 -7.72
C LEU A 126 4.48 5.03 -7.19
N PRO A 127 5.54 4.88 -6.37
CA PRO A 127 6.15 5.99 -5.65
C PRO A 127 6.70 7.11 -6.56
N GLU A 128 7.08 6.78 -7.79
CA GLU A 128 7.63 7.72 -8.77
C GLU A 128 6.56 8.52 -9.55
N TRP A 129 5.27 8.31 -9.28
CA TRP A 129 4.15 8.90 -10.05
C TRP A 129 3.48 10.08 -9.35
N SER A 130 4.23 10.82 -8.53
CA SER A 130 3.73 11.97 -7.77
C SER A 130 3.22 13.13 -8.64
N ASP A 131 3.57 13.15 -9.93
CA ASP A 131 3.05 14.08 -10.95
C ASP A 131 1.59 13.80 -11.36
N ASN A 132 1.01 12.68 -10.94
CA ASN A 132 -0.35 12.28 -11.27
C ASN A 132 -1.30 12.49 -10.09
N GLU A 133 -2.10 13.56 -10.13
CA GLU A 133 -3.04 13.91 -9.04
C GLU A 133 -3.98 12.76 -8.66
N TRP A 134 -4.48 12.01 -9.64
CA TRP A 134 -5.37 10.88 -9.37
C TRP A 134 -4.67 9.73 -8.63
N VAL A 135 -3.35 9.56 -8.80
CA VAL A 135 -2.56 8.53 -8.12
C VAL A 135 -2.37 8.88 -6.66
N LEU A 136 -2.20 10.16 -6.32
CA LEU A 136 -2.03 10.60 -4.93
C LEU A 136 -3.18 10.15 -4.03
N ILE A 137 -4.41 10.20 -4.57
CA ILE A 137 -5.62 9.74 -3.86
C ILE A 137 -5.57 8.23 -3.61
N GLU A 138 -5.16 7.44 -4.60
CA GLU A 138 -5.05 5.98 -4.49
C GLU A 138 -3.88 5.56 -3.58
N GLN A 139 -2.77 6.31 -3.63
CA GLN A 139 -1.60 6.16 -2.76
C GLN A 139 -1.99 6.37 -1.30
N GLU A 140 -2.68 7.47 -0.99
CA GLU A 140 -3.09 7.77 0.38
C GLU A 140 -4.07 6.72 0.93
N GLN A 141 -5.05 6.30 0.12
CA GLN A 141 -5.99 5.25 0.50
C GLN A 141 -5.27 3.93 0.82
N TYR A 142 -4.36 3.50 -0.05
CA TYR A 142 -3.58 2.30 0.18
C TYR A 142 -2.62 2.46 1.37
N HIS A 143 -2.01 3.63 1.53
CA HIS A 143 -1.12 3.95 2.64
C HIS A 143 -1.82 3.80 3.99
N GLN A 144 -3.02 4.33 4.14
CA GLN A 144 -3.80 4.14 5.37
C GLN A 144 -4.16 2.67 5.59
N LEU A 145 -4.63 1.98 4.55
CA LEU A 145 -5.01 0.57 4.64
C LEU A 145 -3.83 -0.32 5.08
N ARG A 146 -2.66 -0.18 4.45
CA ARG A 146 -1.49 -1.02 4.75
C ARG A 146 -0.95 -0.75 6.16
N LEU A 147 -1.03 0.48 6.67
CA LEU A 147 -0.62 0.79 8.04
C LEU A 147 -1.47 0.03 9.06
N TYR A 148 -2.80 0.12 8.95
CA TYR A 148 -3.69 -0.63 9.83
C TYR A 148 -3.46 -2.14 9.71
N ALA A 149 -3.22 -2.65 8.50
CA ALA A 149 -2.96 -4.07 8.29
C ALA A 149 -1.63 -4.53 8.92
N LEU A 150 -0.55 -3.76 8.77
CA LEU A 150 0.75 -4.06 9.40
C LEU A 150 0.66 -4.02 10.93
N GLU A 151 -0.09 -3.07 11.50
CA GLU A 151 -0.37 -3.03 12.93
C GLU A 151 -1.17 -4.22 13.42
N ALA A 152 -2.20 -4.63 12.68
CA ALA A 152 -2.99 -5.82 12.98
C ALA A 152 -2.12 -7.08 12.90
N MET A 153 -1.27 -7.19 11.88
CA MET A 153 -0.30 -8.27 11.72
C MET A 153 0.65 -8.34 12.91
N ALA A 154 1.24 -7.21 13.32
CA ALA A 154 2.12 -7.14 14.50
C ALA A 154 1.41 -7.61 15.77
N LYS A 155 0.19 -7.11 16.04
CA LYS A 155 -0.62 -7.52 17.20
C LYS A 155 -0.89 -9.04 17.21
N ARG A 156 -1.33 -9.60 16.08
CA ARG A 156 -1.64 -11.03 15.96
C ARG A 156 -0.41 -11.90 16.15
N LEU A 157 0.71 -11.53 15.53
CA LEU A 157 1.99 -12.23 15.72
C LEU A 157 2.46 -12.19 17.17
N THR A 158 2.28 -11.05 17.85
CA THR A 158 2.57 -10.92 19.29
C THR A 158 1.72 -11.88 20.12
N THR A 159 0.41 -11.93 19.88
CA THR A 159 -0.50 -12.86 20.57
C THR A 159 -0.16 -14.33 20.29
N ALA A 160 0.32 -14.64 19.09
CA ALA A 160 0.75 -15.98 18.70
C ALA A 160 2.16 -16.36 19.22
N GLY A 161 2.84 -15.50 19.99
CA GLY A 161 4.19 -15.76 20.49
C GLY A 161 5.30 -15.67 19.43
N ARG A 162 4.96 -15.24 18.21
CA ARG A 162 5.89 -15.10 17.07
C ARG A 162 6.59 -13.74 17.11
N HIS A 163 7.26 -13.45 18.23
CA HIS A 163 7.71 -12.10 18.56
C HIS A 163 8.68 -11.48 17.53
N GLY A 164 9.61 -12.26 16.97
CA GLY A 164 10.55 -11.74 15.97
C GLY A 164 9.84 -11.25 14.70
N GLU A 165 8.79 -11.94 14.29
CA GLU A 165 7.97 -11.54 13.14
C GLU A 165 7.06 -10.35 13.48
N ALA A 166 6.54 -10.31 14.71
CA ALA A 166 5.77 -9.18 15.21
C ALA A 166 6.58 -7.88 15.20
N VAL A 167 7.83 -7.93 15.68
CA VAL A 167 8.79 -6.81 15.63
C VAL A 167 9.04 -6.39 14.18
N ALA A 168 9.23 -7.35 13.26
CA ALA A 168 9.44 -7.01 11.86
C ALA A 168 8.23 -6.34 11.19
N ALA A 169 7.00 -6.74 11.55
CA ALA A 169 5.78 -6.09 11.10
C ALA A 169 5.61 -4.68 11.72
N GLY A 170 5.89 -4.52 13.01
CA GLY A 170 5.87 -3.21 13.69
C GLY A 170 6.90 -2.24 13.09
N LEU A 171 8.12 -2.70 12.81
CA LEU A 171 9.15 -1.90 12.12
C LEU A 171 8.70 -1.49 10.72
N ALA A 172 7.99 -2.37 9.99
CA ALA A 172 7.45 -2.01 8.69
C ALA A 172 6.40 -0.89 8.80
N ALA A 173 5.52 -0.95 9.81
CA ALA A 173 4.54 0.11 10.06
C ALA A 173 5.21 1.44 10.42
N VAL A 174 6.20 1.43 11.34
CA VAL A 174 6.93 2.64 11.74
C VAL A 174 7.72 3.26 10.58
N ARG A 175 8.34 2.43 9.72
CA ARG A 175 9.02 2.97 8.53
C ARG A 175 8.06 3.59 7.53
N ALA A 176 6.84 3.06 7.42
CA ALA A 176 5.84 3.59 6.51
C ALA A 176 5.29 4.94 7.02
N GLU A 177 5.09 5.09 8.33
CA GLU A 177 4.66 6.36 8.94
C GLU A 177 5.29 6.55 10.33
N PRO A 178 6.45 7.25 10.40
CA PRO A 178 7.17 7.49 11.65
C PRO A 178 6.42 8.38 12.65
N LEU A 179 5.46 9.18 12.21
CA LEU A 179 4.69 10.05 13.12
C LEU A 179 3.48 9.34 13.74
N ARG A 180 3.24 8.09 13.37
CA ARG A 180 2.08 7.34 13.83
C ARG A 180 2.37 6.59 15.13
N GLU A 181 1.91 7.17 16.24
CA GLU A 181 2.04 6.58 17.58
C GLU A 181 1.53 5.13 17.68
N SER A 182 0.46 4.78 16.97
CA SER A 182 -0.09 3.42 16.97
C SER A 182 0.87 2.38 16.37
N ALA A 183 1.70 2.77 15.40
CA ALA A 183 2.74 1.92 14.84
C ALA A 183 3.88 1.71 15.85
N HIS A 184 4.31 2.78 16.53
CA HIS A 184 5.28 2.67 17.62
C HIS A 184 4.77 1.80 18.76
N ARG A 185 3.51 1.95 19.14
CA ARG A 185 2.86 1.14 20.18
C ARG A 185 2.95 -0.35 19.89
N VAL A 186 2.54 -0.81 18.70
CA VAL A 186 2.55 -2.25 18.40
C VAL A 186 3.96 -2.83 18.40
N LEU A 187 4.96 -2.02 18.04
CA LEU A 187 6.36 -2.42 18.08
C LEU A 187 6.89 -2.49 19.53
N ILE A 188 6.53 -1.53 20.38
CA ILE A 188 6.83 -1.54 21.81
C ILE A 188 6.18 -2.77 22.48
N ASP A 189 4.90 -3.02 22.21
CA ASP A 189 4.17 -4.19 22.73
C ASP A 189 4.86 -5.50 22.29
N ALA A 190 5.29 -5.60 21.03
CA ALA A 190 6.02 -6.76 20.52
C ALA A 190 7.37 -6.95 21.23
N HIS A 191 8.12 -5.88 21.47
CA HIS A 191 9.37 -5.94 22.23
C HIS A 191 9.16 -6.34 23.69
N LEU A 192 8.15 -5.80 24.35
CA LEU A 192 7.81 -6.16 25.73
C LEU A 192 7.39 -7.62 25.85
N ALA A 193 6.56 -8.12 24.93
CA ALA A 193 6.16 -9.52 24.86
C ALA A 193 7.35 -10.46 24.62
N ALA A 194 8.36 -10.01 23.86
CA ALA A 194 9.62 -10.72 23.66
C ALA A 194 10.57 -10.67 24.87
N GLY A 195 10.24 -9.94 25.94
CA GLY A 195 11.12 -9.68 27.09
C GLY A 195 12.20 -8.62 26.85
N ASN A 196 12.21 -7.96 25.69
CA ASN A 196 13.23 -7.00 25.27
C ASN A 196 12.94 -5.58 25.78
N ARG A 197 12.93 -5.38 27.11
CA ARG A 197 12.55 -4.09 27.73
C ARG A 197 13.42 -2.90 27.27
N ALA A 198 14.72 -3.11 27.10
CA ALA A 198 15.63 -2.07 26.62
C ALA A 198 15.27 -1.60 25.19
N ALA A 199 14.89 -2.53 24.31
CA ALA A 199 14.47 -2.20 22.95
C ALA A 199 13.11 -1.47 22.94
N ALA A 200 12.18 -1.86 23.81
CA ALA A 200 10.91 -1.16 24.00
C ALA A 200 11.12 0.30 24.45
N GLN A 201 11.98 0.53 25.44
CA GLN A 201 12.34 1.88 25.88
C GLN A 201 12.98 2.70 24.76
N HIS A 202 13.91 2.10 24.02
CA HIS A 202 14.56 2.79 22.92
C HIS A 202 13.56 3.22 21.84
N GLN A 203 12.59 2.37 21.50
CA GLN A 203 11.55 2.69 20.53
C GLN A 203 10.63 3.82 20.99
N TYR A 204 10.32 3.89 22.29
CA TYR A 204 9.56 4.99 22.87
C TYR A 204 10.31 6.32 22.77
N GLU A 205 11.60 6.33 23.15
CA GLU A 205 12.41 7.54 23.04
C GLU A 205 12.57 8.00 21.59
N GLN A 206 12.72 7.08 20.63
CA GLN A 206 12.71 7.42 19.21
C GLN A 206 11.39 8.08 18.81
N CYS A 207 10.24 7.50 19.20
CA CYS A 207 8.93 8.09 18.93
C CYS A 207 8.82 9.52 19.49
N ARG A 208 9.22 9.68 20.76
CA ARG A 208 9.18 10.98 21.45
C ARG A 208 10.05 12.01 20.75
N CYS A 209 11.28 11.66 20.37
CA CYS A 209 12.15 12.56 19.62
C CYS A 209 11.53 12.95 18.28
N THR A 210 11.04 11.99 17.48
CA THR A 210 10.44 12.26 16.17
C THR A 210 9.19 13.15 16.28
N LEU A 211 8.29 12.89 17.23
CA LEU A 211 7.10 13.73 17.45
C LEU A 211 7.45 15.14 17.90
N LEU A 212 8.45 15.28 18.77
CA LEU A 212 8.88 16.58 19.26
C LEU A 212 9.57 17.40 18.15
N GLU A 213 10.42 16.76 17.35
CA GLU A 213 11.16 17.40 16.26
C GLU A 213 10.24 17.83 15.11
N GLU A 214 9.31 16.97 14.68
CA GLU A 214 8.47 17.22 13.51
C GLU A 214 7.18 17.96 13.84
N LEU A 215 6.59 17.74 15.02
CA LEU A 215 5.27 18.28 15.39
C LEU A 215 5.28 19.16 16.65
N GLY A 216 6.37 19.16 17.43
CA GLY A 216 6.41 19.86 18.71
C GLY A 216 5.50 19.25 19.78
N LEU A 217 5.14 17.97 19.63
CA LEU A 217 4.19 17.26 20.50
C LEU A 217 4.91 16.21 21.36
N GLU A 218 4.40 16.00 22.57
CA GLU A 218 4.77 14.87 23.41
C GLU A 218 3.92 13.64 23.09
N PRO A 219 4.42 12.41 23.28
CA PRO A 219 3.66 11.18 23.19
C PRO A 219 2.38 11.21 24.03
N SER A 220 1.33 10.61 23.49
CA SER A 220 0.06 10.43 24.17
C SER A 220 0.23 9.63 25.46
N ASP A 221 -0.68 9.85 26.43
CA ASP A 221 -0.69 9.10 27.69
C ASP A 221 -0.79 7.59 27.43
N THR A 222 -1.53 7.19 26.39
CA THR A 222 -1.66 5.80 25.98
C THR A 222 -0.32 5.15 25.61
N LEU A 223 0.60 5.90 25.01
CA LEU A 223 1.94 5.42 24.66
C LEU A 223 2.87 5.48 25.88
N ARG A 224 2.74 6.51 26.72
CA ARG A 224 3.50 6.69 27.96
C ARG A 224 3.21 5.60 29.00
N ASP A 225 1.94 5.21 29.13
CA ASP A 225 1.47 4.20 30.08
C ASP A 225 1.89 2.77 29.72
N LEU A 226 2.52 2.55 28.55
CA LEU A 226 3.12 1.25 28.19
C LEU A 226 4.47 1.02 28.90
N LEU A 227 5.12 2.09 29.36
CA LEU A 227 6.40 2.03 30.07
C LEU A 227 6.31 2.67 31.46
N PRO A 228 5.32 2.31 32.31
CA PRO A 228 5.02 3.07 33.52
C PRO A 228 6.12 2.96 34.60
N HIS A 229 7.11 2.06 34.45
CA HIS A 229 8.12 1.78 35.47
C HIS A 229 9.52 1.46 34.90
N LEU A 230 10.16 2.42 34.23
CA LEU A 230 11.61 2.35 33.94
C LEU A 230 12.42 3.48 34.56
N SER A 231 11.81 4.32 35.40
CA SER A 231 12.54 5.22 36.29
C SER A 231 13.11 4.45 37.49
N ALA A 232 14.44 4.53 37.62
CA ALA A 232 15.30 4.15 38.74
C ALA A 232 15.74 2.67 38.84
N HIS A 233 16.94 2.40 38.31
CA HIS A 233 18.05 1.88 39.10
C HIS A 233 19.38 2.45 38.61
#